data_AF-A0A0S8E665-F1
#
_entry.id   AF-A0A0S8E665-F1
#
_cell.length_a   1.000
_cell.length_b   1.000
_cell.length_c   1.000
_cell.angle_alpha   90.00
_cell.angle_beta   90.00
_cell.angle_gamma   90.00
#
_symmetry.space_group_name_H-M   'P 1'
#
loop_
_entity.id
_entity.type
_entity.pdbx_description
1 polymer ?
#
loop_
_entity_poly.entity_id
_entity_poly.type
_entity_poly.pdbx_seq_one_letter_code
_entity_poly.pdbx_strand_id
1 'polypeptide(L)'
;MTAAAASDTMFRMKGSDLHPGYVGLARILRVLLISYGLGTPVILLSNGSIFAELREQGNIGAMAVLFGIGVGMQLVAAVPYKIAVRWFHRGELEKKFQRTRRYKLAKRPWALYPLEAVFDLASIGLYVWGTVLAA
;
A
#
# COMPACT_ATOMS: atom_id res chain seq x y z
N MET A 1 -14.44 -38.52 -13.80
CA MET A 1 -14.62 -37.22 -13.12
C MET A 1 -14.80 -36.18 -14.20
N THR A 2 -16.00 -35.61 -14.35
CA THR A 2 -16.36 -34.71 -15.46
C THR A 2 -15.99 -33.27 -15.14
N ALA A 3 -15.70 -32.48 -16.18
CA ALA A 3 -15.32 -31.06 -16.08
C ALA A 3 -16.33 -30.19 -15.29
N ALA A 4 -17.59 -30.63 -15.19
CA ALA A 4 -18.62 -30.01 -14.36
C ALA A 4 -18.32 -30.10 -12.85
N ALA A 5 -17.74 -31.21 -12.37
CA ALA A 5 -17.35 -31.36 -10.97
C ALA A 5 -16.11 -30.51 -10.63
N ALA A 6 -15.21 -30.28 -11.60
CA ALA A 6 -14.07 -29.37 -11.42
C ALA A 6 -14.53 -27.90 -11.37
N SER A 7 -15.52 -27.53 -12.18
CA SER A 7 -16.15 -26.20 -12.15
C SER A 7 -16.86 -25.92 -10.83
N ASP A 8 -17.59 -26.91 -10.29
CA ASP A 8 -18.35 -26.76 -9.04
C ASP A 8 -17.45 -26.75 -7.79
N THR A 9 -16.26 -27.36 -7.87
CA THR A 9 -15.23 -27.28 -6.83
C THR A 9 -14.44 -25.96 -6.90
N MET A 10 -14.24 -25.41 -8.10
CA MET A 10 -13.59 -24.11 -8.31
C MET A 10 -14.51 -22.94 -7.90
N PHE A 11 -15.84 -23.10 -8.01
CA PHE A 11 -16.82 -22.09 -7.62
C PHE A 11 -17.28 -22.20 -6.15
N ARG A 12 -16.93 -23.28 -5.43
CA ARG A 12 -17.10 -23.39 -3.97
C ARG A 12 -15.90 -22.84 -3.20
N MET A 13 -15.46 -21.62 -3.51
CA MET A 13 -14.68 -20.83 -2.55
C MET A 13 -15.62 -20.30 -1.47
N LYS A 14 -15.85 -21.17 -0.49
CA LYS A 14 -16.47 -20.84 0.80
C LYS A 14 -15.62 -19.73 1.45
N GLY A 15 -16.25 -18.58 1.69
CA GLY A 15 -15.59 -17.33 2.09
C GLY A 15 -14.51 -17.48 3.16
N SER A 16 -13.29 -17.11 2.78
CA SER A 16 -12.32 -16.51 3.70
C SER A 16 -12.13 -15.07 3.24
N ASP A 17 -12.49 -14.12 4.10
CA ASP A 17 -12.79 -12.71 3.80
C ASP A 17 -11.59 -11.82 3.39
N LEU A 18 -10.59 -12.37 2.69
CA LEU A 18 -9.40 -11.69 2.17
C LEU A 18 -8.98 -12.39 0.86
N HIS A 19 -9.14 -11.77 -0.31
CA HIS A 19 -8.65 -12.37 -1.57
C HIS A 19 -7.11 -12.36 -1.58
N PRO A 20 -6.44 -13.52 -1.55
CA PRO A 20 -4.98 -13.58 -1.43
C PRO A 20 -4.26 -12.89 -2.60
N GLY A 21 -4.87 -12.88 -3.79
CA GLY A 21 -4.35 -12.15 -4.96
C GLY A 21 -4.32 -10.64 -4.76
N TYR A 22 -5.36 -10.05 -4.18
CA TYR A 22 -5.40 -8.61 -3.90
C TYR A 22 -4.37 -8.21 -2.85
N VAL A 23 -4.27 -8.99 -1.78
CA VAL A 23 -3.29 -8.78 -0.71
C VAL A 23 -1.86 -8.80 -1.24
N GLY A 24 -1.55 -9.75 -2.12
CA GLY A 24 -0.27 -9.84 -2.79
C GLY A 24 0.03 -8.59 -3.62
N LEU A 25 -0.93 -8.17 -4.45
CA LEU A 25 -0.80 -6.98 -5.29
C LEU A 25 -0.61 -5.70 -4.48
N ALA A 26 -1.44 -5.46 -3.47
CA ALA A 26 -1.36 -4.27 -2.61
C ALA A 26 -0.01 -4.20 -1.86
N ARG A 27 0.52 -5.34 -1.45
CA ARG A 27 1.87 -5.41 -0.85
C ARG A 27 2.95 -5.03 -1.87
N ILE A 28 2.90 -5.57 -3.08
CA ILE A 28 3.87 -5.29 -4.14
C ILE A 28 3.81 -3.81 -4.51
N LEU A 29 2.61 -3.27 -4.75
CA LEU A 29 2.40 -1.88 -5.14
C LEU A 29 2.97 -0.92 -4.09
N ARG A 30 2.71 -1.17 -2.80
CA ARG A 30 3.30 -0.38 -1.71
C ARG A 30 4.82 -0.39 -1.72
N VAL A 31 5.43 -1.57 -1.91
CA VAL A 31 6.90 -1.67 -1.98
C VAL A 31 7.42 -0.84 -3.14
N LEU A 32 6.79 -0.93 -4.32
CA LEU A 32 7.17 -0.13 -5.49
C LEU A 32 7.03 1.37 -5.22
N LEU A 33 5.93 1.82 -4.62
CA LEU A 33 5.69 3.23 -4.31
C LEU A 33 6.68 3.77 -3.28
N ILE A 34 6.98 3.02 -2.21
CA ILE A 34 7.98 3.44 -1.22
C ILE A 34 9.38 3.47 -1.84
N SER A 35 9.73 2.45 -2.64
CA SER A 35 11.04 2.37 -3.31
C SER A 35 11.22 3.51 -4.30
N TYR A 36 10.20 3.83 -5.11
CA TYR A 36 10.23 5.00 -5.98
C TYR A 36 10.32 6.30 -5.17
N GLY A 37 9.50 6.40 -4.11
CA GLY A 37 9.39 7.56 -3.25
C GLY A 37 10.72 7.95 -2.57
N LEU A 38 11.51 6.96 -2.16
CA LEU A 38 12.82 7.16 -1.56
C LEU A 38 13.94 7.20 -2.60
N GLY A 39 13.85 6.36 -3.63
CA GLY A 39 14.89 6.18 -4.64
C GLY A 39 15.07 7.40 -5.52
N THR A 40 13.98 8.04 -5.96
CA THR A 40 14.05 9.19 -6.87
C THR A 40 14.80 10.37 -6.24
N PRO A 41 14.48 10.84 -5.01
CA PRO A 41 15.26 11.88 -4.35
C PRO A 41 16.74 11.49 -4.18
N VAL A 42 17.03 10.25 -3.78
CA VAL A 42 18.42 9.79 -3.61
C VAL A 42 19.21 9.89 -4.92
N ILE A 43 18.62 9.45 -6.04
CA ILE A 43 19.26 9.50 -7.35
C ILE A 43 19.49 10.94 -7.80
N LEU A 44 18.47 11.80 -7.66
CA LEU A 44 18.56 13.21 -8.06
C LEU A 44 19.62 13.96 -7.24
N LEU A 45 19.67 13.73 -5.93
CA LEU A 45 20.63 14.36 -5.03
C LEU A 45 22.06 13.81 -5.17
N SER A 46 22.20 12.55 -5.62
CA SER A 46 23.53 11.95 -5.85
C SER A 46 24.16 12.40 -7.16
N ASN A 47 23.39 12.97 -8.08
CA ASN A 47 23.89 13.51 -9.34
C ASN A 47 24.20 14.99 -9.19
N GLY A 48 25.49 15.34 -9.29
CA GLY A 48 25.97 16.72 -9.10
C GLY A 48 25.41 17.73 -10.10
N SER A 49 25.12 17.35 -11.35
CA SER A 49 24.57 18.30 -12.34
C SER A 49 23.11 18.63 -12.05
N ILE A 50 22.29 17.58 -11.84
CA ILE A 50 20.87 17.73 -11.52
C ILE A 50 20.71 18.46 -10.19
N PHE A 51 21.52 18.11 -9.18
CA PHE A 51 21.48 18.79 -7.89
C PHE A 51 21.77 20.29 -7.99
N ALA A 52 22.72 20.70 -8.84
CA ALA A 52 23.03 22.12 -9.05
C ALA A 52 21.85 22.87 -9.68
N GLU A 53 21.23 22.29 -10.72
CA GLU A 53 20.04 22.85 -11.37
C GLU A 53 18.87 22.99 -10.40
N LEU A 54 18.58 21.95 -9.62
CA LEU A 54 17.52 21.98 -8.60
C LEU A 54 17.77 23.01 -7.51
N ARG A 55 19.04 23.23 -7.15
CA ARG A 55 19.42 24.20 -6.14
C ARG A 55 19.24 25.62 -6.66
N GLU A 56 19.56 25.89 -7.91
CA GLU A 56 19.34 27.19 -8.55
C GLU A 56 17.84 27.53 -8.64
N GLN A 57 17.01 26.54 -8.95
CA GLN A 57 15.56 26.72 -8.99
C GLN A 57 14.90 26.82 -7.61
N GLY A 58 15.60 26.47 -6.52
CA GLY A 58 15.06 26.49 -5.16
C GLY A 58 14.02 25.40 -4.87
N ASN A 59 13.85 24.43 -5.77
CA ASN A 59 12.76 23.45 -5.73
C ASN A 59 13.06 22.19 -4.90
N ILE A 60 14.31 22.00 -4.45
CA ILE A 60 14.74 20.80 -3.70
C ILE A 60 13.86 20.52 -2.47
N GLY A 61 13.55 21.56 -1.70
CA GLY A 61 12.74 21.42 -0.49
C GLY A 61 11.31 20.97 -0.79
N ALA A 62 10.67 21.58 -1.80
CA ALA A 62 9.32 21.22 -2.21
C ALA A 62 9.25 19.79 -2.75
N MET A 63 10.22 19.40 -3.58
CA MET A 63 10.36 18.03 -4.07
C MET A 63 10.49 17.04 -2.90
N ALA A 64 11.44 17.26 -2.00
CA ALA A 64 11.67 16.37 -0.86
C ALA A 64 10.42 16.20 0.01
N VAL A 65 9.64 17.28 0.21
CA VAL A 65 8.38 17.24 0.95
C VAL A 65 7.32 16.41 0.22
N LEU A 66 7.12 16.60 -1.08
CA LEU A 66 6.14 15.83 -1.86
C LEU A 66 6.43 14.33 -1.84
N PHE A 67 7.70 13.96 -2.07
CA PHE A 67 8.14 12.57 -1.99
C PHE A 67 8.01 12.01 -0.56
N GLY A 68 8.40 12.79 0.45
CA GLY A 68 8.26 12.42 1.86
C GLY A 68 6.81 12.18 2.29
N ILE A 69 5.88 13.05 1.88
CA ILE A 69 4.44 12.89 2.15
C ILE A 69 3.93 11.62 1.47
N GLY A 70 4.26 11.38 0.19
CA GLY A 70 3.83 10.17 -0.51
C GLY A 70 4.32 8.89 0.21
N VAL A 71 5.59 8.84 0.62
CA VAL A 71 6.12 7.71 1.40
C VAL A 71 5.41 7.59 2.76
N GLY A 72 5.17 8.72 3.43
CA GLY A 72 4.42 8.77 4.69
C GLY A 72 3.01 8.18 4.55
N MET A 73 2.29 8.52 3.48
CA MET A 73 0.95 7.99 3.18
C MET A 73 0.98 6.46 3.02
N GLN A 74 1.99 5.92 2.34
CA GLN A 74 2.17 4.48 2.18
C GLN A 74 2.41 3.75 3.52
N LEU A 75 3.17 4.37 4.43
CA LEU A 75 3.40 3.83 5.77
C LEU A 75 2.15 3.90 6.64
N VAL A 76 1.41 5.01 6.61
CA VAL A 76 0.14 5.18 7.34
C VAL A 76 -0.90 4.18 6.84
N ALA A 77 -1.02 3.99 5.53
CA ALA A 77 -1.93 3.01 4.92
C ALA A 77 -1.61 1.56 5.33
N ALA A 78 -0.34 1.25 5.62
CA ALA A 78 0.07 -0.10 6.04
C ALA A 78 -0.35 -0.45 7.49
N VAL A 79 -0.58 0.54 8.36
CA VAL A 79 -0.87 0.31 9.78
C VAL A 79 -2.22 -0.39 9.99
N PRO A 80 -3.35 0.10 9.42
CA PRO A 80 -4.63 -0.59 9.52
C PRO A 80 -4.57 -2.03 9.00
N TYR A 81 -3.84 -2.25 7.90
CA TYR A 81 -3.65 -3.57 7.31
C TYR A 81 -2.91 -4.53 8.27
N LYS A 82 -1.79 -4.09 8.86
CA LYS A 82 -1.04 -4.89 9.86
C LYS A 82 -1.90 -5.22 11.09
N ILE A 83 -2.70 -4.28 11.56
CA ILE A 83 -3.60 -4.49 12.71
C ILE A 83 -4.68 -5.53 12.37
N ALA A 84 -5.30 -5.41 11.20
CA ALA A 84 -6.33 -6.35 10.75
C ALA A 84 -5.78 -7.78 10.64
N VAL A 85 -4.64 -7.97 9.95
CA VAL A 85 -3.97 -9.27 9.82
C VAL A 85 -3.63 -9.87 11.19
N ARG A 86 -3.11 -9.06 12.11
CA ARG A 86 -2.80 -9.51 13.49
C ARG A 86 -4.04 -10.00 14.24
N TRP A 87 -5.17 -9.31 14.10
CA TRP A 87 -6.42 -9.71 14.75
C TRP A 87 -7.03 -10.95 14.11
N PHE A 88 -6.93 -11.11 12.79
CA PHE A 88 -7.33 -12.32 12.10
C PHE A 88 -6.53 -13.53 12.57
N HIS A 89 -5.19 -13.43 12.54
CA HIS A 89 -4.30 -14.51 12.98
C HIS A 89 -4.57 -14.91 14.44
N ARG A 90 -4.80 -13.94 15.33
CA ARG A 90 -5.18 -14.24 16.72
C ARG A 90 -6.51 -14.98 16.82
N GLY A 91 -7.49 -14.66 15.95
CA GLY A 91 -8.75 -15.39 15.91
C GLY A 91 -8.65 -16.81 15.34
N GLU A 92 -7.64 -17.11 14.53
CA GLU A 92 -7.34 -18.48 14.10
C GLU A 92 -6.79 -19.32 15.25
N LEU A 93 -5.90 -18.75 16.06
CA LEU A 93 -5.30 -19.41 17.23
C LEU A 93 -6.28 -19.54 18.40
N GLU A 94 -7.10 -18.52 18.65
CA GLU A 94 -8.02 -18.45 19.79
C GLU A 94 -9.48 -18.28 19.33
N LYS A 95 -10.25 -19.38 19.23
CA LYS A 95 -11.68 -19.32 18.84
C LYS A 95 -12.52 -18.39 19.73
N LYS A 96 -12.14 -18.21 21.01
CA LYS A 96 -12.80 -17.27 21.92
C LYS A 96 -12.60 -15.81 21.49
N PHE A 97 -11.45 -15.48 20.90
CA PHE A 97 -11.13 -14.15 20.40
C PHE A 97 -12.04 -13.73 19.23
N GLN A 98 -12.56 -14.70 18.46
CA GLN A 98 -13.48 -14.44 17.34
C GLN A 98 -14.78 -13.76 17.77
N ARG A 99 -15.19 -13.89 19.04
CA ARG A 99 -16.40 -13.26 19.58
C ARG A 99 -16.21 -11.78 19.95
N THR A 100 -14.97 -11.30 20.00
CA THR A 100 -14.64 -9.95 20.45
C THR A 100 -14.98 -8.87 19.41
N ARG A 101 -15.28 -7.65 19.87
CA ARG A 101 -15.52 -6.50 18.97
C ARG A 101 -14.31 -6.21 18.06
N ARG A 102 -13.08 -6.42 18.56
CA ARG A 102 -11.83 -6.20 17.80
C ARG A 102 -11.75 -7.15 16.59
N TYR A 103 -12.04 -8.44 16.78
CA TYR A 103 -12.09 -9.39 15.68
C TYR A 103 -13.23 -9.07 14.68
N LYS A 104 -14.40 -8.67 15.18
CA LYS A 104 -15.52 -8.26 14.31
C LYS A 104 -15.20 -7.01 13.48
N LEU A 105 -14.44 -6.07 14.02
CA LEU A 105 -13.92 -4.90 13.30
C LEU A 105 -12.84 -5.30 12.28
N ALA A 106 -11.94 -6.22 12.66
CA ALA A 106 -10.94 -6.79 11.76
C ALA A 106 -11.59 -7.44 10.52
N LYS A 107 -12.77 -8.05 10.71
CA LYS A 107 -13.57 -8.71 9.67
C LYS A 107 -14.20 -7.74 8.66
N ARG A 108 -14.02 -6.43 8.83
CA ARG A 108 -14.42 -5.41 7.85
C ARG A 108 -13.21 -4.81 7.08
N PRO A 109 -12.25 -5.60 6.56
CA PRO A 109 -11.15 -5.03 5.79
C PRO A 109 -11.67 -4.38 4.49
N TRP A 110 -12.81 -4.84 3.99
CA TRP A 110 -13.53 -4.29 2.83
C TRP A 110 -13.86 -2.80 2.93
N ALA A 111 -14.01 -2.25 4.12
CA ALA A 111 -14.27 -0.80 4.28
C ALA A 111 -13.01 0.06 4.08
N LEU A 112 -11.81 -0.52 4.21
CA LEU A 112 -10.54 0.22 4.18
C LEU A 112 -9.78 0.05 2.86
N TYR A 113 -10.11 -0.94 2.02
CA TYR A 113 -9.49 -1.10 0.70
C TYR A 113 -9.63 0.11 -0.23
N PRO A 114 -10.80 0.78 -0.32
CA PRO A 114 -10.92 1.99 -1.12
C PRO A 114 -9.98 3.10 -0.60
N LEU A 115 -9.77 3.17 0.71
CA LEU A 115 -8.88 4.15 1.32
C LEU A 115 -7.41 3.87 0.98
N GLU A 116 -7.00 2.60 0.94
CA GLU A 116 -5.67 2.19 0.48
C GLU A 116 -5.44 2.59 -0.98
N ALA A 117 -6.40 2.32 -1.87
CA ALA A 117 -6.31 2.71 -3.27
C ALA A 117 -6.23 4.25 -3.45
N VAL A 118 -6.98 5.01 -2.65
CA VAL A 118 -6.89 6.48 -2.64
C VAL A 118 -5.50 6.95 -2.19
N PHE A 119 -4.91 6.32 -1.17
CA PHE A 119 -3.55 6.63 -0.73
C PHE A 119 -2.51 6.31 -1.81
N ASP A 120 -2.69 5.21 -2.55
CA ASP A 120 -1.81 4.83 -3.65
C ASP A 120 -1.86 5.87 -4.79
N LEU A 121 -3.07 6.22 -5.24
CA LEU A 121 -3.26 7.23 -6.30
C LEU A 121 -2.75 8.61 -5.87
N ALA A 122 -2.99 9.02 -4.63
CA ALA A 122 -2.49 10.28 -4.12
C ALA A 122 -0.96 10.27 -4.02
N SER A 123 -0.35 9.16 -3.60
CA SER A 123 1.12 9.02 -3.57
C SER A 123 1.70 9.15 -4.98
N ILE A 124 1.09 8.50 -5.97
CA ILE A 124 1.49 8.64 -7.39
C ILE A 124 1.40 10.10 -7.84
N GLY A 125 0.30 10.79 -7.53
CA GLY A 125 0.12 12.20 -7.87
C GLY A 125 1.21 13.10 -7.26
N LEU A 126 1.56 12.89 -5.99
CA LEU A 126 2.64 13.61 -5.31
C LEU A 126 4.00 13.33 -5.95
N TYR A 127 4.27 12.09 -6.34
CA TYR A 127 5.51 11.70 -6.99
C TYR A 127 5.65 12.28 -8.39
N VAL A 128 4.57 12.29 -9.18
CA VAL A 128 4.54 12.93 -10.49
C VAL A 128 4.82 14.43 -10.34
N TRP A 129 4.14 15.11 -9.41
CA TRP A 129 4.39 16.52 -9.16
C TRP A 129 5.86 16.75 -8.73
N GLY A 130 6.34 16.00 -7.75
CA GLY A 130 7.72 16.12 -7.28
C GLY A 130 8.74 15.92 -8.40
N THR A 131 8.47 15.00 -9.34
CA THR A 131 9.33 14.77 -10.51
C THR A 131 9.28 15.92 -11.49
N VAL A 132 8.12 16.54 -11.72
CA VAL A 132 7.99 17.73 -12.58
C VAL A 132 8.72 18.93 -11.99
N LEU A 133 8.74 19.09 -10.67
CA LEU A 133 9.57 20.12 -10.02
C LEU A 133 11.06 19.83 -10.12
N ALA A 134 11.42 18.60 -10.48
CA ALA A 134 12.79 18.15 -10.59
C ALA A 134 13.35 18.14 -12.03
N ALA A 135 12.51 18.48 -13.00
CA ALA A 135 12.82 18.55 -14.43
C ALA A 135 12.93 20.01 -14.87
#